data_AF-Q5JSZ2-F1
#
_entry.id   AF-Q5JSZ2-F1
#
_cell.length_a   1.000
_cell.length_b   1.000
_cell.length_c   1.000
_cell.angle_alpha   90.00
_cell.angle_beta   90.00
_cell.angle_gamma   90.00
#
_symmetry.space_group_name_H-M   'P 1'
#
loop_
_entity.id
_entity.type
_entity.pdbx_description
1 polymer ?
#
loop_
_entity_poly.entity_id
_entity_poly.type
_entity_poly.pdbx_seq_one_letter_code
_entity_poly.pdbx_strand_id
1 'polypeptide(L)'
;MIRDLSKMYPQTRHPAPHQPAQPFKFTISESCDRIKEEFQFLQAQYHSLKLECEKLASEKTEMQRHYVMAEIVKRLNAICAQVIPFLSQEHQQQVVQAVERAKQVTMAELNAIIGQQQLQAQHLSHGH
;
A
#
# COMPACT_ATOMS: atom_id res chain seq x y z
N MET A 1 -17.05 -0.29 3.75
CA MET A 1 -16.41 -1.43 3.06
C MET A 1 -17.44 -2.39 2.48
N ILE A 2 -18.38 -1.86 1.69
CA ILE A 2 -19.36 -2.64 0.93
C ILE A 2 -19.39 -1.97 -0.44
N ARG A 3 -18.41 -2.28 -1.28
CA ARG A 3 -18.46 -1.91 -2.70
C ARG A 3 -18.79 -3.17 -3.48
N ASP A 4 -20.01 -3.18 -4.01
CA ASP A 4 -20.38 -3.84 -5.26
C ASP A 4 -20.09 -5.35 -5.39
N LEU A 5 -20.70 -6.18 -4.54
CA LEU A 5 -20.96 -7.58 -4.93
C LEU A 5 -21.92 -7.68 -6.13
N SER A 6 -22.66 -6.62 -6.45
CA SER A 6 -23.59 -6.61 -7.60
C SER A 6 -22.92 -6.60 -8.97
N LYS A 7 -21.61 -6.36 -9.07
CA LYS A 7 -20.88 -6.38 -10.35
C LYS A 7 -20.26 -7.75 -10.68
N MET A 8 -20.32 -8.72 -9.76
CA MET A 8 -19.68 -10.02 -9.91
C MET A 8 -20.63 -11.12 -10.41
N TYR A 9 -21.94 -10.85 -10.49
CA TYR A 9 -22.93 -11.79 -11.05
C TYR A 9 -23.74 -11.12 -12.16
N PRO A 10 -23.80 -11.70 -13.38
CA PRO A 10 -24.75 -11.24 -14.38
C PRO A 10 -26.17 -11.51 -13.87
N GLN A 11 -26.98 -10.45 -13.78
CA GLN A 11 -28.39 -10.52 -13.41
C GLN A 11 -29.11 -11.44 -14.41
N THR A 12 -29.49 -12.64 -13.97
CA THR A 12 -30.24 -13.61 -14.76
C THR A 12 -31.64 -13.05 -15.07
N ARG A 13 -31.79 -12.35 -16.20
CA ARG A 13 -33.11 -11.98 -16.73
C ARG A 13 -33.80 -13.26 -17.21
N HIS A 14 -34.79 -13.73 -16.46
CA HIS A 14 -35.70 -14.79 -16.91
C HIS A 14 -36.48 -14.33 -18.15
N PRO A 15 -36.47 -15.06 -19.28
CA PRO A 15 -37.38 -14.80 -20.38
C PRO A 15 -38.77 -15.39 -20.08
N ALA A 16 -39.80 -14.63 -20.44
CA ALA A 16 -41.20 -15.03 -20.48
C ALA A 16 -41.43 -16.24 -21.43
N PRO A 17 -42.51 -17.03 -21.26
CA PRO A 17 -42.66 -18.32 -21.93
C PRO A 17 -42.92 -18.12 -23.43
N HIS A 18 -42.08 -18.68 -24.28
CA HIS A 18 -42.19 -18.60 -25.74
C HIS A 18 -42.42 -19.99 -26.38
N GLN A 19 -43.15 -19.94 -27.48
CA GLN A 19 -43.84 -20.98 -28.25
C GLN A 19 -42.97 -22.15 -28.77
N PRO A 20 -43.59 -23.30 -29.13
CA PRO A 20 -42.87 -24.46 -29.64
C PRO A 20 -42.74 -24.39 -31.17
N ALA A 21 -41.63 -23.85 -31.71
CA ALA A 21 -41.15 -24.11 -33.08
C ALA A 21 -39.89 -23.30 -33.46
N GLN A 22 -38.74 -23.55 -32.84
CA GLN A 22 -37.44 -23.33 -33.47
C GLN A 22 -36.45 -24.36 -32.91
N PRO A 23 -35.71 -25.12 -33.74
CA PRO A 23 -34.61 -25.92 -33.24
C PRO A 23 -33.57 -24.97 -32.67
N PHE A 24 -33.46 -24.94 -31.34
CA PHE A 24 -32.41 -24.25 -30.60
C PHE A 24 -31.05 -24.81 -31.03
N LYS A 25 -30.53 -24.35 -32.17
CA LYS A 25 -29.18 -24.63 -32.62
C LYS A 25 -28.30 -23.53 -32.06
N PHE A 26 -28.05 -23.61 -30.76
CA PHE A 26 -26.82 -23.04 -30.25
C PHE A 26 -25.69 -23.80 -30.95
N THR A 27 -25.07 -23.16 -31.93
CA THR A 27 -24.06 -23.81 -32.74
C THR A 27 -22.79 -23.95 -31.91
N ILE A 28 -22.05 -25.04 -32.11
CA ILE A 28 -20.78 -25.27 -31.43
C ILE A 28 -19.83 -24.06 -31.62
N SER A 29 -19.92 -23.37 -32.75
CA SER A 29 -19.18 -22.12 -33.02
C SER A 29 -19.51 -21.01 -32.02
N GLU A 30 -20.80 -20.74 -31.77
CA GLU A 30 -21.22 -19.72 -30.80
C GLU A 30 -20.79 -20.07 -29.37
N SER A 31 -20.81 -21.36 -29.01
CA SER A 31 -20.24 -21.84 -27.75
C SER A 31 -18.74 -21.53 -27.65
N CYS A 32 -17.97 -21.83 -28.71
CA CYS A 32 -16.54 -21.57 -28.75
C CYS A 32 -16.23 -20.08 -28.66
N ASP A 33 -17.01 -19.22 -29.32
CA ASP A 33 -16.84 -17.76 -29.26
C ASP A 33 -17.10 -17.22 -27.85
N ARG A 34 -18.16 -17.68 -27.17
CA ARG A 34 -18.44 -17.28 -25.78
C ARG A 34 -17.35 -17.75 -24.82
N ILE A 35 -16.85 -18.98 -24.97
CA ILE A 35 -15.73 -19.49 -24.16
C ILE A 35 -14.48 -18.64 -24.38
N LYS A 36 -14.21 -18.22 -25.62
CA LYS A 36 -13.08 -17.37 -25.95
C LYS A 36 -13.21 -15.99 -25.31
N GLU A 37 -14.39 -15.38 -25.34
CA GLU A 37 -14.67 -14.10 -24.68
C GLU A 37 -14.51 -14.20 -23.15
N GLU A 38 -15.07 -15.25 -22.54
CA GLU A 38 -14.94 -15.50 -21.10
C GLU A 38 -13.48 -15.71 -20.69
N PHE A 39 -12.70 -16.44 -21.50
CA PHE A 39 -11.28 -16.63 -21.27
C PHE A 39 -10.48 -15.33 -21.40
N GLN A 40 -10.76 -14.52 -22.43
CA GLN A 40 -10.11 -13.21 -22.60
C GLN A 40 -10.45 -12.26 -21.44
N PHE A 41 -11.72 -12.27 -21.00
CA PHE A 41 -12.15 -11.50 -19.85
C PHE A 41 -11.43 -11.96 -18.57
N LEU A 42 -11.36 -13.27 -18.32
CA LEU A 42 -10.65 -13.83 -17.19
C LEU A 42 -9.15 -13.50 -17.23
N GLN A 43 -8.53 -13.57 -18.41
CA GLN A 43 -7.13 -13.21 -18.61
C GLN A 43 -6.88 -11.73 -18.27
N ALA A 44 -7.78 -10.82 -18.68
CA ALA A 44 -7.69 -9.41 -18.33
C ALA A 44 -7.83 -9.18 -16.82
N GLN A 45 -8.81 -9.82 -16.17
CA GLN A 45 -8.98 -9.76 -14.70
C GLN A 45 -7.74 -10.26 -13.95
N TYR A 46 -7.16 -11.38 -14.39
CA TYR A 46 -5.94 -11.92 -13.80
C TYR A 46 -4.76 -10.94 -13.94
N HIS A 47 -4.61 -10.30 -15.10
CA HIS A 47 -3.55 -9.31 -15.31
C HIS A 47 -3.72 -8.10 -14.40
N SER A 48 -4.94 -7.55 -14.29
CA SER A 48 -5.23 -6.45 -13.36
C SER A 48 -4.95 -6.84 -11.91
N LEU A 49 -5.37 -8.03 -11.48
CA LEU A 49 -5.11 -8.53 -10.14
C LEU A 49 -3.62 -8.70 -9.87
N LYS A 50 -2.85 -9.20 -10.85
CA LYS A 50 -1.40 -9.34 -10.73
C LYS A 50 -0.73 -7.98 -10.45
N LEU A 51 -1.10 -6.94 -11.20
CA LEU A 51 -0.57 -5.60 -10.99
C LEU A 51 -0.94 -5.04 -9.62
N GLU A 52 -2.16 -5.30 -9.15
CA GLU A 52 -2.59 -4.92 -7.81
C GLU A 52 -1.80 -5.64 -6.71
N CYS A 53 -1.50 -6.94 -6.89
CA CYS A 53 -0.63 -7.69 -5.98
C CYS A 53 0.80 -7.13 -5.95
N GLU A 54 1.38 -6.78 -7.10
CA GLU A 54 2.71 -6.17 -7.19
C GLU A 54 2.74 -4.80 -6.47
N LYS A 55 1.70 -3.99 -6.67
CA LYS A 55 1.52 -2.72 -5.97
C LYS A 55 1.44 -2.92 -4.45
N LEU A 56 0.60 -3.84 -3.98
CA LEU A 56 0.44 -4.15 -2.56
C LEU A 56 1.74 -4.67 -1.94
N ALA A 57 2.53 -5.46 -2.67
CA ALA A 57 3.83 -5.93 -2.21
C ALA A 57 4.83 -4.76 -2.03
N SER A 58 4.82 -3.78 -2.93
CA SER A 58 5.61 -2.56 -2.82
C SER A 58 5.18 -1.73 -1.60
N GLU A 59 3.87 -1.46 -1.46
CA GLU A 59 3.31 -0.74 -0.32
C GLU A 59 3.62 -1.43 1.03
N LYS A 60 3.54 -2.76 1.08
CA LYS A 60 3.92 -3.55 2.27
C LYS A 60 5.38 -3.34 2.63
N THR A 61 6.27 -3.35 1.64
CA THR A 61 7.70 -3.12 1.85
C THR A 61 7.94 -1.71 2.38
N GLU A 62 7.25 -0.71 1.82
CA GLU A 62 7.34 0.67 2.28
C GLU A 62 6.86 0.84 3.71
N MET A 63 5.72 0.25 4.04
CA MET A 63 5.18 0.26 5.39
C MET A 63 6.14 -0.43 6.37
N GLN A 64 6.77 -1.54 5.97
CA GLN A 64 7.78 -2.21 6.79
C GLN A 64 9.00 -1.32 7.05
N ARG A 65 9.48 -0.56 6.05
CA ARG A 65 10.58 0.39 6.23
C ARG A 65 10.24 1.45 7.28
N HIS A 66 9.07 2.07 7.16
CA HIS A 66 8.59 3.05 8.14
C HIS A 66 8.42 2.45 9.53
N TYR A 67 7.85 1.25 9.62
CA TYR A 67 7.66 0.54 10.89
C TYR A 67 8.98 0.31 11.62
N VAL A 68 10.02 -0.16 10.92
CA VAL A 68 11.34 -0.39 11.52
C VAL A 68 11.92 0.91 12.07
N MET A 69 11.83 2.01 11.32
CA MET A 69 12.32 3.31 11.79
C MET A 69 11.58 3.78 13.06
N ALA A 70 10.25 3.65 13.10
CA ALA A 70 9.46 4.00 14.28
C ALA A 70 9.81 3.14 15.50
N GLU A 71 10.04 1.84 15.30
CA GLU A 71 10.44 0.91 16.36
C GLU A 71 11.83 1.23 16.93
N ILE A 72 12.78 1.66 16.08
CA ILE A 72 14.10 2.14 16.54
C ILE A 72 13.93 3.35 17.46
N VAL A 73 13.19 4.37 17.04
CA VAL A 73 12.96 5.58 17.85
C VAL A 73 12.32 5.23 19.20
N LYS A 74 11.31 4.35 19.18
CA LYS A 74 10.65 3.87 20.41
C LYS A 74 11.64 3.19 21.36
N ARG A 75 12.49 2.30 20.86
CA ARG A 75 13.50 1.60 21.68
C ARG A 75 14.55 2.55 22.22
N LEU A 76 15.04 3.50 21.41
CA LEU A 76 15.97 4.52 21.86
C LEU A 76 15.37 5.37 22.98
N ASN A 77 14.11 5.80 22.84
CA ASN A 77 13.42 6.55 23.88
C ASN A 77 13.26 5.74 25.19
N ALA A 78 12.96 4.44 25.09
CA ALA A 78 12.88 3.56 26.24
C ALA A 78 14.24 3.39 26.94
N ILE A 79 15.33 3.25 26.18
CA ILE A 79 16.69 3.19 26.72
C ILE A 79 17.03 4.49 27.44
N CYS A 80 16.75 5.66 26.84
CA CYS A 80 16.97 6.95 27.49
C CYS A 80 16.23 7.04 28.83
N ALA A 81 14.95 6.64 28.85
CA ALA A 81 14.15 6.63 30.08
C ALA A 81 14.71 5.69 31.17
N GLN A 82 15.30 4.56 30.78
CA GLN A 82 15.94 3.63 31.71
C GLN A 82 17.27 4.16 32.26
N VAL A 83 18.03 4.94 31.46
CA VAL A 83 19.34 5.47 31.87
C VAL A 83 19.21 6.69 32.78
N ILE A 84 18.18 7.53 32.58
CA ILE A 84 17.99 8.79 33.34
C ILE A 84 18.10 8.61 34.87
N PRO A 85 17.44 7.64 35.53
CA PRO A 85 17.51 7.47 36.99
C PRO A 85 18.92 7.25 37.55
N PHE A 86 19.89 6.86 36.72
CA PHE A 86 21.28 6.62 37.11
C PHE A 86 22.17 7.87 37.01
N LEU A 87 21.64 8.99 36.52
CA LEU A 87 22.36 10.26 36.40
C LEU A 87 22.18 11.13 37.67
N SER A 88 23.06 12.13 37.85
CA SER A 88 22.87 13.16 38.89
C SER A 88 21.62 14.00 38.61
N GLN A 89 21.02 14.62 39.64
CA GLN A 89 19.78 15.38 39.48
C GLN A 89 19.86 16.49 38.42
N GLU A 90 20.99 17.20 38.33
CA GLU A 90 21.20 18.22 37.30
C GLU A 90 21.18 17.60 35.89
N HIS A 91 21.93 16.51 35.68
CA HIS A 91 21.97 15.82 34.40
C HIS A 91 20.64 15.16 34.04
N GLN A 92 19.87 14.69 35.02
CA GLN A 92 18.53 14.15 34.77
C GLN A 92 17.64 15.18 34.08
N GLN A 93 17.55 16.41 34.63
CA GLN A 93 16.73 17.47 34.04
C GLN A 93 17.22 17.87 32.64
N GLN A 94 18.54 18.00 32.46
CA GLN A 94 19.12 18.34 31.15
C GLN A 94 18.80 17.27 30.08
N VAL A 95 18.96 15.99 30.41
CA VAL A 95 18.70 14.89 29.48
C VAL A 95 17.20 14.77 29.16
N VAL A 96 16.32 14.91 30.16
CA VAL A 96 14.86 14.91 29.94
C VAL A 96 14.47 16.01 28.96
N GLN A 97 14.94 17.24 29.17
CA GLN A 97 14.65 18.36 28.27
C GLN A 97 15.21 18.13 26.86
N ALA A 98 16.43 17.61 26.75
CA ALA A 98 17.06 17.32 25.45
C ALA A 98 16.29 16.24 24.66
N VAL A 99 15.83 15.18 25.34
CA VAL A 99 15.03 14.11 24.72
C VAL A 99 13.68 14.63 24.26
N GLU A 100 12.99 15.45 25.05
CA GLU A 100 11.71 16.05 24.65
C GLU A 100 11.87 17.00 23.46
N ARG A 101 12.92 17.83 23.46
CA ARG A 101 13.24 18.68 22.30
C ARG A 101 13.56 17.85 21.07
N ALA A 102 14.32 16.76 21.19
CA ALA A 102 14.67 15.90 20.07
C ALA A 102 13.47 15.21 19.42
N LYS A 103 12.38 14.98 20.17
CA LYS A 103 11.12 14.45 19.64
C LYS A 103 10.31 15.50 18.86
N GLN A 104 10.55 16.78 19.10
CA GLN A 104 9.86 17.86 18.42
C GLN A 104 10.57 18.19 17.12
N VAL A 105 9.96 17.83 16.00
CA VAL A 105 10.43 18.22 14.67
C VAL A 105 9.48 19.29 14.12
N THR A 106 10.02 20.47 13.85
CA THR A 106 9.24 21.56 13.25
C THR A 106 9.18 21.43 11.73
N MET A 107 8.18 22.05 11.11
CA MET A 107 8.08 22.07 9.64
C MET A 107 9.28 22.78 8.98
N ALA A 108 9.87 23.77 9.65
CA ALA A 108 11.07 24.45 9.16
C ALA A 108 12.27 23.50 9.12
N GLU A 109 12.50 22.73 10.19
CA GLU A 109 13.56 21.71 10.24
C GLU A 109 13.30 20.61 9.20
N LEU A 110 12.05 20.14 9.06
CA LEU A 110 11.69 19.15 8.05
C LEU A 110 11.99 19.65 6.63
N ASN A 111 11.57 20.88 6.31
CA ASN A 111 11.83 21.50 5.02
C ASN A 111 13.33 21.69 4.75
N ALA A 112 14.10 22.06 5.77
CA ALA A 112 15.56 22.18 5.67
C ALA A 112 16.22 20.83 5.36
N ILE A 113 15.79 19.75 6.04
CA ILE A 113 16.30 18.39 5.80
C ILE A 113 15.96 17.93 4.38
N ILE A 114 14.72 18.12 3.92
CA ILE A 114 14.29 17.77 2.56
C ILE A 114 15.13 18.52 1.52
N GLY A 115 15.33 19.84 1.71
CA GLY A 115 16.15 20.66 0.83
C GLY A 115 17.60 20.20 0.77
N GLN A 116 18.19 19.86 1.92
CA GLN A 116 19.56 19.32 1.99
C GLN A 116 19.67 17.96 1.29
N GLN A 117 18.67 17.10 1.46
CA GLN A 117 18.65 15.76 0.86
C GLN A 117 18.51 15.83 -0.68
N GLN A 118 17.73 16.78 -1.21
CA GLN A 118 17.64 17.03 -2.65
C GLN A 118 18.98 17.49 -3.23
N LEU A 119 19.68 18.40 -2.56
CA LEU A 119 21.01 18.86 -3.00
C LEU A 119 22.03 17.72 -3.00
N GLN A 120 22.04 16.87 -1.97
CA GLN A 120 22.91 15.70 -1.94
C GLN A 120 22.59 14.69 -3.04
N ALA A 121 21.30 14.44 -3.32
CA ALA A 121 20.89 13.55 -4.40
C ALA A 121 21.35 14.03 -5.79
N GLN A 122 21.39 15.35 -6.03
CA GLN A 122 21.93 15.91 -7.28
C GLN A 122 23.43 15.68 -7.46
N HIS A 123 24.22 15.69 -6.37
CA HIS A 123 25.65 15.39 -6.45
C HIS A 123 25.93 13.91 -6.76
N LEU A 124 25.09 12.97 -6.31
CA LEU A 124 25.23 11.56 -6.67
C LEU A 124 24.79 11.27 -8.11
N SER A 125 23.89 12.09 -8.68
CA SER A 125 23.43 11.95 -10.07
C SER A 125 24.49 12.37 -11.12
N HIS A 126 25.48 13.19 -10.76
CA HIS A 126 26.54 13.65 -11.67
C HIS A 126 27.84 12.82 -11.56
N GLY A 127 27.83 11.73 -10.79
CA GLY A 127 28.99 10.88 -10.52
C GLY A 127 29.04 9.55 -11.30
N HIS A 128 28.16 9.36 -12.29
CA HIS A 128 28.16 8.20 -13.20
C HIS A 128 28.42 8.62 -14.64
#